data_AF-A0A8C5MZF2-F1
#
_entry.id   AF-A0A8C5MZF2-F1
#
_cell.length_a   1.000
_cell.length_b   1.000
_cell.length_c   1.000
_cell.angle_alpha   90.00
_cell.angle_beta   90.00
_cell.angle_gamma   90.00
#
_symmetry.space_group_name_H-M   'P 1'
#
loop_
_entity.id
_entity.type
_entity.pdbx_description
1 polymer ?
#
loop_
_entity_poly.entity_id
_entity_poly.type
_entity_poly.pdbx_seq_one_letter_code
_entity_poly.pdbx_strand_id
1 'polypeptide(L)'
;MQKRKIAQSVKKGDKTFFRYINEKRKVKQGLVRLKTKEGRYVEEDKSLADCLNEYFCSVFAEEKEGKGPQLGENTKETFTYQFTEEEVLQQLSKVKTNKSMGPDGIHPKLLKELSDVIAKPLTDLFNQSLLTGVVPEDWKLANVVPIYKKGSREESGNYRPVSLTSVVGKLMETMLKERIVEHLKTHRLQDQKQHGFTSGRSCQTNLIDFFDWVTKIIDTGGAVDIAYLDFSKAFDTVPHRRLINKLQSLSLDSNIVDWIRQWLSDRQQRVVVNGVYSAQGLVTSGVPQGSVLGPILFNIFISDIAEGINGKVCLFADDTKICNRVDVPGGISQMTNDLGKLKKWSELWQLSFNVDKCKIMHLGRKNPRAEYRIFDTVLTSTSEERDLGVIISEDLRVSSQCNRAAGNASRMLGCVGRGISSRKREVLMPLYRALVRPHLEYCVQYWRPYLQKDIDILERVQRRATKMVYGLKEKSYQERLNDLNMYSLEKRRDRGDMIETFKYVKGIHKVEEGSIFKRKQNSKTRET
;
A
#
# COMPACT_ATOMS: atom_id res chain seq x y z
N MET A 1 9.65 31.30 17.29
CA MET A 1 8.28 31.12 16.74
C MET A 1 8.20 30.02 15.66
N GLN A 2 9.11 29.97 14.69
CA GLN A 2 9.13 29.00 13.57
C GLN A 2 9.12 27.50 13.99
N LYS A 3 9.92 27.11 15.00
CA LYS A 3 9.98 25.71 15.49
C LYS A 3 8.68 25.21 16.15
N ARG A 4 7.93 26.11 16.81
CA ARG A 4 6.61 25.79 17.36
C ARG A 4 5.59 25.59 16.23
N LYS A 5 5.62 26.43 15.19
CA LYS A 5 4.80 26.26 13.98
C LYS A 5 5.08 24.91 13.31
N ILE A 6 6.34 24.51 13.19
CA ILE A 6 6.73 23.19 12.65
C ILE A 6 6.16 22.03 13.48
N ALA A 7 6.26 22.08 14.81
CA ALA A 7 5.72 21.02 15.66
C ALA A 7 4.18 20.93 15.61
N GLN A 8 3.50 22.08 15.46
CA GLN A 8 2.05 22.14 15.32
C GLN A 8 1.58 21.69 13.94
N SER A 9 2.33 22.00 12.88
CA SER A 9 1.99 21.66 11.49
C SER A 9 2.17 20.17 11.18
N VAL A 10 3.10 19.49 11.86
CA VAL A 10 3.29 18.03 11.74
C VAL A 10 1.99 17.26 12.04
N LYS A 11 1.20 17.72 13.01
CA LYS A 11 -0.13 17.13 13.30
C LYS A 11 -1.12 17.27 12.14
N LYS A 12 -0.96 18.29 11.30
CA LYS A 12 -1.79 18.55 10.11
C LYS A 12 -1.27 17.83 8.85
N GLY A 13 -0.26 16.96 8.99
CA GLY A 13 0.34 16.24 7.85
C GLY A 13 1.19 17.13 6.94
N ASP A 14 1.60 18.30 7.42
CA ASP A 14 2.44 19.24 6.66
C ASP A 14 3.90 18.73 6.61
N LYS A 15 4.48 18.75 5.40
CA LYS A 15 5.87 18.34 5.13
C LYS A 15 6.91 19.32 5.69
N THR A 16 6.49 20.44 6.30
CA THR A 16 7.36 21.46 6.92
C THR A 16 8.45 20.89 7.83
N PHE A 17 8.16 19.87 8.65
CA PHE A 17 9.19 19.25 9.48
C PHE A 17 10.22 18.49 8.67
N PHE A 18 9.81 17.67 7.72
CA PHE A 18 10.74 16.92 6.88
C PHE A 18 11.58 17.85 6.02
N ARG A 19 10.99 18.92 5.49
CA ARG A 19 11.72 19.99 4.82
C ARG A 19 12.77 20.62 5.75
N TYR A 20 12.39 21.04 6.96
CA TYR A 20 13.32 21.61 7.93
C TYR A 20 14.45 20.63 8.33
N ILE A 21 14.14 19.35 8.56
CA ILE A 21 15.16 18.33 8.86
C ILE A 21 16.07 18.12 7.65
N ASN A 22 15.52 18.07 6.43
CA ASN A 22 16.30 17.91 5.21
C ASN A 22 17.20 19.12 4.95
N GLU A 23 16.75 20.35 5.23
CA GLU A 23 17.57 21.57 5.19
C GLU A 23 18.71 21.55 6.20
N LYS A 24 18.53 20.88 7.35
CA LYS A 24 19.57 20.74 8.38
C LYS A 24 20.51 19.55 8.15
N ARG A 25 20.24 18.68 7.18
CA ARG A 25 21.19 17.64 6.76
C ARG A 25 22.19 18.27 5.79
N LYS A 26 23.48 18.23 6.12
CA LYS A 26 24.58 18.76 5.27
C LYS A 26 24.72 18.07 3.90
N VAL A 27 23.93 17.04 3.60
CA VAL A 27 24.03 16.27 2.37
C VAL A 27 22.63 16.10 1.78
N LYS A 28 22.24 17.01 0.87
CA LYS A 28 21.30 16.65 -0.20
C LYS A 28 22.10 15.77 -1.16
N GLN A 29 22.14 14.47 -0.93
CA GLN A 29 22.48 13.57 -2.04
C GLN A 29 21.22 13.49 -2.89
N GLY A 30 21.11 14.41 -3.85
CA GLY A 30 20.30 14.17 -5.04
C GLY A 30 20.79 12.90 -5.74
N LEU A 31 20.08 12.45 -6.77
CA LEU A 31 20.66 11.44 -7.64
C LEU A 31 21.88 12.08 -8.31
N VAL A 32 23.07 11.55 -8.04
CA VAL A 32 24.34 12.09 -8.56
C VAL A 32 24.87 11.23 -9.69
N ARG A 33 24.61 9.92 -9.63
CA ARG A 33 25.25 8.95 -10.51
C ARG A 33 24.37 7.73 -10.71
N LEU A 34 24.32 7.24 -11.94
CA LEU A 34 23.68 5.96 -12.29
C LEU A 34 24.58 5.15 -13.20
N LYS A 35 24.44 3.84 -13.11
CA LYS A 35 25.05 2.87 -14.02
C LYS A 35 24.08 2.60 -15.18
N THR A 36 24.55 2.80 -16.41
CA THR A 36 23.81 2.49 -17.63
C THR A 36 23.76 0.98 -17.88
N LYS A 37 22.95 0.55 -18.86
CA LYS A 37 22.85 -0.88 -19.24
C LYS A 37 24.19 -1.44 -19.74
N GLU A 38 25.02 -0.61 -20.38
CA GLU A 38 26.35 -0.96 -20.88
C GLU A 38 27.42 -0.94 -19.77
N GLY A 39 27.02 -0.71 -18.51
CA GLY A 39 27.90 -0.71 -17.36
C GLY A 39 28.72 0.57 -17.17
N ARG A 40 28.49 1.61 -17.99
CA ARG A 40 29.10 2.94 -17.84
C ARG A 40 28.36 3.75 -16.78
N TYR A 41 29.01 4.80 -16.29
CA TYR A 41 28.41 5.70 -15.32
C TYR A 41 28.07 7.04 -15.95
N VAL A 42 26.88 7.55 -15.61
CA VAL A 42 26.40 8.87 -16.01
C VAL A 42 26.16 9.72 -14.77
N GLU A 43 26.48 11.00 -14.86
CA GLU A 43 26.40 11.96 -13.75
C GLU A 43 25.67 13.26 -14.13
N GLU A 44 25.55 13.55 -15.42
CA GLU A 44 24.79 14.69 -15.91
C GLU A 44 23.28 14.49 -15.68
N ASP A 45 22.59 15.50 -15.13
CA ASP A 45 21.17 15.44 -14.79
C ASP A 45 20.28 14.97 -15.95
N LYS A 46 20.60 15.39 -17.19
CA LYS A 46 19.89 14.97 -18.39
C LYS A 46 20.07 13.47 -18.65
N SER A 47 21.32 12.99 -18.68
CA SER A 47 21.63 11.57 -18.86
C SER A 47 21.09 10.70 -17.72
N LEU A 48 21.06 11.21 -16.49
CA LEU A 48 20.44 10.53 -15.35
C LEU A 48 18.93 10.35 -15.55
N ALA A 49 18.25 11.41 -16.00
CA ALA A 49 16.82 11.37 -16.29
C ALA A 49 16.50 10.41 -17.45
N ASP A 50 17.27 10.48 -18.54
CA ASP A 50 17.11 9.60 -19.70
C ASP A 50 17.37 8.13 -19.33
N CYS A 51 18.45 7.82 -18.61
CA CYS A 51 18.77 6.46 -18.16
C CYS A 51 17.66 5.86 -17.28
N LEU A 52 17.06 6.65 -16.39
CA LEU A 52 15.91 6.21 -15.60
C LEU A 52 14.66 5.99 -16.47
N ASN A 53 14.40 6.88 -17.42
CA ASN A 53 13.23 6.77 -18.27
C ASN A 53 13.33 5.53 -19.17
N GLU A 54 14.48 5.29 -19.79
CA GLU A 54 14.77 4.09 -20.56
C GLU A 54 14.59 2.82 -19.72
N TYR A 55 15.07 2.83 -18.48
CA TYR A 55 14.87 1.72 -17.57
C TYR A 55 13.38 1.49 -17.27
N PHE A 56 12.64 2.54 -16.86
CA PHE A 56 11.21 2.42 -16.55
C PHE A 56 10.38 1.99 -17.76
N CYS A 57 10.67 2.52 -18.95
CA CYS A 57 10.02 2.08 -20.18
C CYS A 57 10.33 0.61 -20.51
N SER A 58 11.55 0.15 -20.25
CA SER A 58 11.91 -1.27 -20.48
C SER A 58 11.27 -2.27 -19.51
N VAL A 59 10.59 -1.80 -18.46
CA VAL A 59 9.84 -2.65 -17.53
C VAL A 59 8.42 -2.94 -18.04
N PHE A 60 7.89 -2.11 -18.95
CA PHE A 60 6.57 -2.36 -19.51
C PHE A 60 6.56 -3.69 -20.28
N ALA A 61 5.47 -4.44 -20.10
CA ALA A 61 5.28 -5.74 -20.70
C ALA A 61 4.69 -5.60 -22.10
N GLU A 62 5.18 -6.41 -23.02
CA GLU A 62 4.51 -6.65 -24.30
C GLU A 62 3.42 -7.71 -24.09
N GLU A 63 2.17 -7.32 -24.35
CA GLU A 63 1.06 -8.25 -24.24
C GLU A 63 1.09 -9.24 -25.42
N LYS A 64 1.24 -10.54 -25.11
CA LYS A 64 1.28 -11.57 -26.16
C LYS A 64 -0.10 -11.79 -26.78
N GLU A 65 -0.14 -11.90 -28.10
CA GLU A 65 -1.34 -12.28 -28.84
C GLU A 65 -1.84 -13.68 -28.48
N GLY A 66 -3.17 -13.88 -28.51
CA GLY A 66 -3.82 -15.15 -28.16
C GLY A 66 -5.19 -14.96 -27.50
N LYS A 67 -5.94 -16.06 -27.37
CA LYS A 67 -7.21 -16.09 -26.63
C LYS A 67 -6.92 -15.72 -25.17
N GLY A 68 -7.38 -14.55 -24.75
CA GLY A 68 -7.39 -14.14 -23.35
C GLY A 68 -8.40 -14.97 -22.54
N PRO A 69 -8.56 -14.72 -21.22
CA PRO A 69 -9.60 -15.35 -20.44
C PRO A 69 -10.96 -15.08 -21.08
N GLN A 70 -11.76 -16.13 -21.24
CA GLN A 70 -13.17 -15.99 -21.60
C GLN A 70 -13.94 -15.66 -20.33
N LEU A 71 -14.37 -14.40 -20.23
CA LEU A 71 -15.22 -13.95 -19.14
C LEU A 71 -16.66 -13.96 -19.65
N GLY A 72 -17.61 -14.37 -18.81
CA GLY A 72 -19.03 -14.44 -19.19
C GLY A 72 -19.55 -13.08 -19.67
N GLU A 73 -20.37 -13.08 -20.72
CA GLU A 73 -21.12 -11.91 -21.15
C GLU A 73 -22.21 -11.62 -20.12
N ASN A 74 -22.10 -10.49 -19.42
CA ASN A 74 -23.22 -9.99 -18.63
C ASN A 74 -24.03 -8.99 -19.47
N THR A 75 -25.34 -9.06 -19.34
CA THR A 75 -26.29 -8.18 -20.04
C THR A 75 -26.00 -6.71 -19.74
N LYS A 76 -25.88 -5.92 -20.82
CA LYS A 76 -25.63 -4.48 -20.78
C LYS A 76 -26.84 -3.73 -20.21
N GLU A 77 -26.89 -3.49 -18.91
CA GLU A 77 -27.70 -2.39 -18.39
C GLU A 77 -26.96 -1.10 -18.70
N THR A 78 -27.45 -0.38 -19.71
CA THR A 78 -26.81 0.86 -20.19
C THR A 78 -27.34 2.02 -19.35
N PHE A 79 -26.73 2.25 -18.19
CA PHE A 79 -26.96 3.49 -17.45
C PHE A 79 -25.96 4.52 -17.94
N THR A 80 -26.40 5.54 -18.66
CA THR A 80 -25.52 6.67 -19.03
C THR A 80 -25.40 7.58 -17.82
N TYR A 81 -24.29 7.49 -17.10
CA TYR A 81 -24.02 8.38 -15.98
C TYR A 81 -23.59 9.78 -16.47
N GLN A 82 -24.04 10.81 -15.76
CA GLN A 82 -23.62 12.20 -15.97
C GLN A 82 -23.21 12.83 -14.64
N PHE A 83 -22.08 13.53 -14.64
CA PHE A 83 -21.63 14.33 -13.52
C PHE A 83 -22.49 15.58 -13.36
N THR A 84 -22.81 15.94 -12.12
CA THR A 84 -23.44 17.24 -11.83
C THR A 84 -22.41 18.29 -11.43
N GLU A 85 -22.79 19.57 -11.48
CA GLU A 85 -21.93 20.67 -11.05
C GLU A 85 -21.64 20.60 -9.54
N GLU A 86 -22.63 20.22 -8.73
CA GLU A 86 -22.48 20.06 -7.29
C GLU A 86 -21.46 18.96 -6.95
N GLU A 87 -21.47 17.86 -7.70
CA GLU A 87 -20.50 16.77 -7.51
C GLU A 87 -19.07 17.25 -7.80
N VAL A 88 -18.88 17.98 -8.90
CA VAL A 88 -17.58 18.55 -9.27
C VAL A 88 -17.12 19.58 -8.24
N LEU A 89 -18.00 20.49 -7.81
CA LEU A 89 -17.73 21.49 -6.79
C LEU A 89 -17.33 20.85 -5.45
N GLN A 90 -18.05 19.80 -5.04
CA GLN A 90 -17.71 19.04 -3.84
C GLN A 90 -16.32 18.42 -3.94
N GLN A 91 -15.93 17.88 -5.11
CA GLN A 91 -14.60 17.31 -5.28
C GLN A 91 -13.51 18.39 -5.31
N LEU A 92 -13.76 19.55 -5.93
CA LEU A 92 -12.86 20.71 -5.92
C LEU A 92 -12.59 21.19 -4.48
N SER A 93 -13.62 21.23 -3.63
CA SER A 93 -13.46 21.62 -2.22
C SER A 93 -12.52 20.69 -1.43
N LYS A 94 -12.42 19.42 -1.83
CA LYS A 94 -11.56 18.40 -1.21
C LYS A 94 -10.12 18.40 -1.74
N VAL A 95 -9.83 19.18 -2.79
CA VAL A 95 -8.48 19.27 -3.37
C VAL A 95 -7.46 19.72 -2.32
N LYS A 96 -6.33 19.01 -2.31
CA LYS A 96 -5.20 19.30 -1.40
C LYS A 96 -4.27 20.29 -2.06
N THR A 97 -4.25 21.53 -1.56
CA THR A 97 -3.50 22.66 -2.14
C THR A 97 -1.98 22.55 -2.02
N ASN A 98 -1.47 21.60 -1.23
CA ASN A 98 -0.04 21.36 -1.02
C ASN A 98 0.54 20.23 -1.88
N LYS A 99 -0.17 19.82 -2.93
CA LYS A 99 0.26 18.80 -3.89
C LYS A 99 0.98 19.45 -5.08
N SER A 100 1.85 18.67 -5.73
CA SER A 100 2.55 19.10 -6.94
C SER A 100 1.61 19.17 -8.13
N MET A 101 1.88 20.09 -9.06
CA MET A 101 1.22 20.18 -10.37
C MET A 101 1.62 19.02 -11.30
N GLY A 102 0.77 18.76 -12.29
CA GLY A 102 1.06 17.84 -13.38
C GLY A 102 1.86 18.52 -14.50
N PRO A 103 1.98 17.87 -15.67
CA PRO A 103 2.61 18.45 -16.86
C PRO A 103 1.89 19.69 -17.40
N ASP A 104 0.59 19.82 -17.12
CA ASP A 104 -0.30 20.94 -17.49
C ASP A 104 -0.01 22.25 -16.75
N GLY A 105 0.83 22.23 -15.71
CA GLY A 105 1.17 23.43 -14.93
C GLY A 105 0.05 23.96 -14.02
N ILE A 106 -1.11 23.29 -13.98
CA ILE A 106 -2.26 23.76 -13.20
C ILE A 106 -2.05 23.45 -11.71
N HIS A 107 -1.90 24.50 -10.90
CA HIS A 107 -1.66 24.33 -9.47
C HIS A 107 -2.97 23.99 -8.72
N PRO A 108 -2.99 22.99 -7.82
CA PRO A 108 -4.19 22.59 -7.05
C PRO A 108 -4.84 23.72 -6.24
N LYS A 109 -4.05 24.73 -5.85
CA LYS A 109 -4.55 25.93 -5.15
C LYS A 109 -5.49 26.75 -6.03
N LEU A 110 -5.16 26.94 -7.30
CA LEU A 110 -6.00 27.68 -8.25
C LEU A 110 -7.37 27.01 -8.40
N LEU A 111 -7.36 25.69 -8.61
CA LEU A 111 -8.59 24.90 -8.75
C LEU A 111 -9.51 25.02 -7.53
N LYS A 112 -8.93 25.12 -6.33
CA LYS A 112 -9.70 25.22 -5.10
C LYS A 112 -10.21 26.65 -4.83
N GLU A 113 -9.42 27.67 -5.12
CA GLU A 113 -9.80 29.07 -4.88
C GLU A 113 -10.81 29.57 -5.91
N LEU A 114 -10.81 29.01 -7.13
CA LEU A 114 -11.76 29.36 -8.20
C LEU A 114 -12.86 28.31 -8.38
N SER A 115 -13.11 27.46 -7.37
CA SER A 115 -13.98 26.30 -7.52
C SER A 115 -15.39 26.66 -7.99
N ASP A 116 -15.94 27.76 -7.49
CA ASP A 116 -17.30 28.21 -7.80
C ASP A 116 -17.45 28.69 -9.26
N VAL A 117 -16.34 29.08 -9.90
CA VAL A 117 -16.34 29.57 -11.29
C VAL A 117 -16.04 28.45 -12.27
N ILE A 118 -15.12 27.54 -11.92
CA ILE A 118 -14.65 26.48 -12.83
C ILE A 118 -15.46 25.19 -12.74
N ALA A 119 -16.32 25.03 -11.73
CA ALA A 119 -17.12 23.82 -11.54
C ALA A 119 -17.95 23.52 -12.80
N LYS A 120 -18.74 24.49 -13.27
CA LYS A 120 -19.58 24.31 -14.46
C LYS A 120 -18.79 23.94 -15.73
N PRO A 121 -17.75 24.69 -16.16
CA PRO A 121 -16.94 24.29 -17.31
C PRO A 121 -16.31 22.89 -17.18
N LEU A 122 -15.85 22.52 -15.98
CA LEU A 122 -15.28 21.19 -15.74
C LEU A 122 -16.34 20.09 -15.81
N THR A 123 -17.56 20.33 -15.33
CA THR A 123 -18.67 19.40 -15.47
C THR A 123 -18.98 19.13 -16.94
N ASP A 124 -19.06 20.18 -17.76
CA ASP A 124 -19.34 20.05 -19.19
C ASP A 124 -18.22 19.27 -19.89
N LEU A 125 -16.95 19.58 -19.57
CA LEU A 125 -15.78 18.86 -20.07
C LEU A 125 -15.80 17.37 -19.66
N PHE A 126 -16.10 17.07 -18.40
CA PHE A 126 -16.11 15.68 -17.90
C PHE A 126 -17.22 14.86 -18.54
N ASN A 127 -18.41 15.44 -18.69
CA ASN A 127 -19.53 14.78 -19.35
C ASN A 127 -19.25 14.55 -20.83
N GLN A 128 -18.68 15.54 -21.54
CA GLN A 128 -18.31 15.37 -22.94
C GLN A 128 -17.20 14.33 -23.12
N SER A 129 -16.17 14.36 -22.27
CA SER A 129 -15.09 13.37 -22.26
C SER A 129 -15.61 11.95 -22.00
N LEU A 130 -16.51 11.77 -21.03
CA LEU A 130 -17.12 10.48 -20.72
C LEU A 130 -17.99 9.97 -21.86
N LEU A 131 -18.85 10.83 -22.42
CA LEU A 131 -19.79 10.47 -23.49
C LEU A 131 -19.07 10.07 -24.79
N THR A 132 -18.02 10.81 -25.15
CA THR A 132 -17.25 10.57 -26.40
C THR A 132 -16.14 9.53 -26.24
N GLY A 133 -15.79 9.19 -24.99
CA GLY A 133 -14.61 8.40 -24.66
C GLY A 133 -13.28 9.14 -24.87
N VAL A 134 -13.28 10.41 -25.30
CA VAL A 134 -12.04 11.15 -25.59
C VAL A 134 -11.42 11.68 -24.29
N VAL A 135 -10.17 11.30 -24.04
CA VAL A 135 -9.37 11.79 -22.89
C VAL A 135 -8.41 12.88 -23.38
N PRO A 136 -8.44 14.10 -22.79
CA PRO A 136 -7.49 15.16 -23.10
C PRO A 136 -6.03 14.69 -23.05
N GLU A 137 -5.22 15.09 -24.03
CA GLU A 137 -3.83 14.66 -24.18
C GLU A 137 -2.98 15.00 -22.95
N ASP A 138 -3.19 16.18 -22.37
CA ASP A 138 -2.50 16.63 -21.14
C ASP A 138 -2.70 15.68 -19.95
N TRP A 139 -3.80 14.91 -19.92
CA TRP A 139 -4.09 13.94 -18.86
C TRP A 139 -3.41 12.57 -19.12
N LYS A 140 -2.99 12.33 -20.36
CA LYS A 140 -2.20 11.16 -20.78
C LYS A 140 -0.70 11.35 -20.55
N LEU A 141 -0.24 12.58 -20.33
CA LEU A 141 1.14 12.90 -19.98
C LEU A 141 1.45 12.73 -18.49
N ALA A 142 2.67 12.28 -18.17
CA ALA A 142 3.16 12.16 -16.79
C ALA A 142 4.58 12.70 -16.61
N ASN A 143 4.78 13.50 -15.56
CA ASN A 143 6.11 13.79 -15.02
C ASN A 143 6.44 12.73 -13.95
N VAL A 144 7.38 11.85 -14.23
CA VAL A 144 7.78 10.75 -13.34
C VAL A 144 8.88 11.22 -12.40
N VAL A 145 8.62 11.13 -11.10
CA VAL A 145 9.59 11.41 -10.05
C VAL A 145 10.16 10.09 -9.54
N PRO A 146 11.48 9.83 -9.69
CA PRO A 146 12.10 8.60 -9.22
C PRO A 146 12.26 8.64 -7.70
N ILE A 147 11.63 7.69 -6.99
CA ILE A 147 11.75 7.57 -5.53
C ILE A 147 12.62 6.36 -5.19
N TYR A 148 13.77 6.62 -4.57
CA TYR A 148 14.66 5.57 -4.10
C TYR A 148 13.97 4.61 -3.12
N LYS A 149 14.06 3.30 -3.39
CA LYS A 149 13.43 2.22 -2.60
C LYS A 149 14.42 1.56 -1.64
N LYS A 150 15.45 0.87 -2.15
CA LYS A 150 16.46 0.10 -1.39
C LYS A 150 17.63 -0.31 -2.31
N GLY A 151 18.74 -0.82 -1.77
CA GLY A 151 19.86 -1.33 -2.57
C GLY A 151 20.92 -0.28 -2.90
N SER A 152 21.60 -0.42 -4.04
CA SER A 152 22.51 0.62 -4.53
C SER A 152 21.72 1.79 -5.11
N ARG A 153 22.15 3.02 -4.80
CA ARG A 153 21.59 4.25 -5.42
C ARG A 153 22.02 4.43 -6.86
N GLU A 154 23.03 3.70 -7.32
CA GLU A 154 23.54 3.79 -8.68
C GLU A 154 22.76 2.90 -9.66
N GLU A 155 21.82 2.09 -9.19
CA GLU A 155 21.04 1.19 -10.03
C GLU A 155 19.62 1.71 -10.23
N SER A 156 19.20 1.88 -11.49
CA SER A 156 17.85 2.35 -11.85
C SER A 156 16.73 1.47 -11.29
N GLY A 157 16.96 0.15 -11.19
CA GLY A 157 16.00 -0.80 -10.63
C GLY A 157 15.62 -0.61 -9.17
N ASN A 158 16.43 0.17 -8.45
CA ASN A 158 16.23 0.51 -7.05
C ASN A 158 15.37 1.76 -6.83
N TYR A 159 14.84 2.35 -7.91
CA TYR A 159 13.91 3.48 -7.89
C TYR A 159 12.49 3.06 -8.28
N ARG A 160 11.50 3.74 -7.70
CA ARG A 160 10.07 3.63 -8.07
C ARG A 160 9.67 4.82 -8.93
N PRO A 161 9.02 4.60 -10.08
CA PRO A 161 8.46 5.68 -10.89
C PRO A 161 7.16 6.18 -10.27
N VAL A 162 7.11 7.41 -9.75
CA VAL A 162 5.85 8.02 -9.29
C VAL A 162 5.39 9.08 -10.28
N SER A 163 4.25 8.83 -10.92
CA SER A 163 3.67 9.69 -11.94
C SER A 163 2.90 10.86 -11.33
N LEU A 164 3.35 12.07 -11.66
CA LEU A 164 2.58 13.31 -11.49
C LEU A 164 1.81 13.55 -12.79
N THR A 165 0.49 13.36 -12.75
CA THR A 165 -0.46 13.62 -13.84
C THR A 165 -1.31 14.85 -13.54
N SER A 166 -2.09 15.31 -14.52
CA SER A 166 -3.01 16.44 -14.38
C SER A 166 -3.89 16.36 -13.13
N VAL A 167 -4.00 17.47 -12.41
CA VAL A 167 -4.85 17.57 -11.21
C VAL A 167 -6.34 17.50 -11.61
N VAL A 168 -6.68 18.07 -12.77
CA VAL A 168 -8.03 18.03 -13.34
C VAL A 168 -8.36 16.60 -13.76
N GLY A 169 -7.45 15.91 -14.46
CA GLY A 169 -7.62 14.49 -14.79
C GLY A 169 -7.85 13.63 -13.54
N LYS A 170 -7.07 13.85 -12.47
CA LYS A 170 -7.26 13.14 -11.18
C LYS A 170 -8.61 13.43 -10.52
N LEU A 171 -9.21 14.59 -10.77
CA LEU A 171 -10.55 14.92 -10.28
C LEU A 171 -11.58 13.99 -10.93
N MET A 172 -11.56 13.89 -12.26
CA MET A 172 -12.43 12.98 -13.01
C MET A 172 -12.18 11.52 -12.65
N GLU A 173 -10.91 11.09 -12.56
CA GLU A 173 -10.55 9.75 -12.08
C GLU A 173 -11.16 9.45 -10.69
N THR A 174 -11.20 10.45 -9.79
CA THR A 174 -11.78 10.29 -8.44
C THR A 174 -13.28 10.04 -8.52
N MET A 175 -13.99 10.80 -9.35
CA MET A 175 -15.44 10.65 -9.53
C MET A 175 -15.77 9.30 -10.18
N LEU A 176 -15.04 8.92 -11.23
CA LEU A 176 -15.20 7.60 -11.88
C LEU A 176 -14.91 6.47 -10.89
N LYS A 177 -13.86 6.60 -10.07
CA LYS A 177 -13.56 5.62 -9.02
C LYS A 177 -14.70 5.48 -8.02
N GLU A 178 -15.30 6.58 -7.57
CA GLU A 178 -16.43 6.54 -6.63
C GLU A 178 -17.59 5.73 -7.22
N ARG A 179 -17.89 5.91 -8.52
CA ARG A 179 -18.92 5.15 -9.24
C ARG A 179 -18.59 3.67 -9.39
N ILE A 180 -17.38 3.34 -9.85
CA ILE A 180 -16.93 1.95 -9.99
C ILE A 180 -16.99 1.23 -8.64
N VAL A 181 -16.48 1.87 -7.58
CA VAL A 181 -16.49 1.29 -6.24
C VAL A 181 -17.91 1.06 -5.73
N GLU A 182 -18.84 1.96 -6.02
CA GLU A 182 -20.23 1.78 -5.63
C GLU A 182 -20.90 0.64 -6.41
N HIS A 183 -20.71 0.57 -7.72
CA HIS A 183 -21.19 -0.53 -8.56
C HIS A 183 -20.71 -1.90 -8.05
N LEU A 184 -19.41 -2.02 -7.76
CA LEU A 184 -18.83 -3.26 -7.24
C LEU A 184 -19.41 -3.67 -5.88
N LYS A 185 -19.78 -2.71 -5.02
CA LYS A 185 -20.43 -3.02 -3.74
C LYS A 185 -21.86 -3.48 -3.94
N THR A 186 -22.65 -2.75 -4.73
CA THR A 186 -24.07 -3.04 -4.97
C THR A 186 -24.26 -4.43 -5.54
N HIS A 187 -23.38 -4.84 -6.46
CA HIS A 187 -23.42 -6.16 -7.11
C HIS A 187 -22.59 -7.24 -6.38
N ARG A 188 -22.01 -6.94 -5.21
CA ARG A 188 -21.18 -7.86 -4.42
C ARG A 188 -20.00 -8.47 -5.21
N LEU A 189 -19.42 -7.70 -6.11
CA LEU A 189 -18.31 -8.10 -7.00
C LEU A 189 -16.91 -7.82 -6.38
N GLN A 190 -16.84 -7.41 -5.11
CA GLN A 190 -15.58 -7.16 -4.42
C GLN A 190 -14.97 -8.46 -3.90
N ASP A 191 -13.71 -8.71 -4.25
CA ASP A 191 -12.97 -9.85 -3.70
C ASP A 191 -12.82 -9.71 -2.18
N GLN A 192 -13.35 -10.70 -1.46
CA GLN A 192 -13.32 -10.74 -0.01
C GLN A 192 -11.92 -11.03 0.55
N LYS A 193 -10.97 -11.52 -0.26
CA LYS A 193 -9.59 -11.81 0.13
C LYS A 193 -8.66 -10.60 -0.04
N GLN A 194 -9.08 -9.55 -0.76
CA GLN A 194 -8.29 -8.36 -1.03
C GLN A 194 -8.41 -7.25 0.04
N HIS A 195 -7.33 -6.99 0.76
CA HIS A 195 -7.27 -5.97 1.81
C HIS A 195 -6.61 -4.66 1.37
N GLY A 196 -5.77 -4.71 0.34
CA GLY A 196 -5.09 -3.54 -0.22
C GLY A 196 -6.07 -2.64 -0.95
N PHE A 197 -5.99 -1.34 -0.72
CA PHE A 197 -6.85 -0.31 -1.33
C PHE A 197 -8.37 -0.51 -1.13
N THR A 198 -8.77 -1.37 -0.18
CA THR A 198 -10.18 -1.67 0.14
C THR A 198 -10.61 -0.95 1.42
N SER A 199 -11.72 -0.21 1.36
CA SER A 199 -12.24 0.51 2.53
C SER A 199 -12.65 -0.44 3.66
N GLY A 200 -12.26 -0.12 4.89
CA GLY A 200 -12.52 -0.96 6.08
C GLY A 200 -11.51 -2.09 6.28
N ARG A 201 -10.55 -2.25 5.38
CA ARG A 201 -9.44 -3.22 5.46
C ARG A 201 -8.10 -2.50 5.56
N SER A 202 -7.11 -3.16 6.14
CA SER A 202 -5.77 -2.63 6.34
C SER A 202 -4.74 -3.76 6.42
N CYS A 203 -3.46 -3.40 6.49
CA CYS A 203 -2.40 -4.36 6.76
C CYS A 203 -2.66 -5.14 8.06
N GLN A 204 -3.16 -4.47 9.10
CA GLN A 204 -3.48 -5.11 10.38
C GLN A 204 -4.62 -6.11 10.25
N THR A 205 -5.71 -5.76 9.56
CA THR A 205 -6.83 -6.71 9.42
C THR A 205 -6.44 -7.91 8.57
N ASN A 206 -5.54 -7.73 7.59
CA ASN A 206 -5.01 -8.81 6.77
C ASN A 206 -4.17 -9.79 7.60
N LEU A 207 -3.24 -9.25 8.41
CA LEU A 207 -2.41 -10.06 9.30
C LEU A 207 -3.27 -10.82 10.33
N ILE A 208 -4.22 -10.13 10.98
CA ILE A 208 -5.10 -10.77 11.98
C ILE A 208 -5.96 -11.87 11.33
N ASP A 209 -6.62 -11.59 10.21
CA ASP A 209 -7.47 -12.60 9.53
C ASP A 209 -6.67 -13.82 9.05
N PHE A 210 -5.50 -13.59 8.46
CA PHE A 210 -4.66 -14.69 7.98
C PHE A 210 -4.12 -15.53 9.13
N PHE A 211 -3.53 -14.88 10.14
CA PHE A 211 -2.87 -15.60 11.22
C PHE A 211 -3.84 -16.17 12.25
N ASP A 212 -5.07 -15.66 12.39
CA ASP A 212 -6.09 -16.32 13.20
C ASP A 212 -6.38 -17.74 12.68
N TRP A 213 -6.41 -17.93 11.36
CA TRP A 213 -6.53 -19.26 10.75
C TRP A 213 -5.27 -20.12 11.01
N VAL A 214 -4.08 -19.54 10.84
CA VAL A 214 -2.81 -20.24 11.06
C VAL A 214 -2.66 -20.68 12.51
N THR A 215 -2.83 -19.78 13.47
CA THR A 215 -2.61 -20.07 14.89
C THR A 215 -3.61 -21.09 15.41
N LYS A 216 -4.86 -21.09 14.95
CA LYS A 216 -5.84 -22.15 15.29
C LYS A 216 -5.32 -23.56 14.97
N ILE A 217 -4.61 -23.73 13.86
CA ILE A 217 -4.02 -25.04 13.50
C ILE A 217 -2.81 -25.34 14.38
N ILE A 218 -1.92 -24.36 14.58
CA ILE A 218 -0.72 -24.52 15.40
C ILE A 218 -1.08 -24.84 16.86
N ASP A 219 -2.11 -24.21 17.42
CA ASP A 219 -2.58 -24.43 18.79
C ASP A 219 -3.10 -25.86 19.02
N THR A 220 -3.60 -26.51 17.96
CA THR A 220 -3.97 -27.95 17.99
C THR A 220 -2.78 -28.89 17.74
N GLY A 221 -1.56 -28.36 17.64
CA GLY A 221 -0.34 -29.13 17.39
C GLY A 221 -0.15 -29.52 15.92
N GLY A 222 -0.89 -28.92 15.00
CA GLY A 222 -0.75 -29.11 13.55
C GLY A 222 0.43 -28.35 12.95
N ALA A 223 0.59 -28.46 11.63
CA ALA A 223 1.63 -27.76 10.87
C ALA A 223 1.07 -27.15 9.59
N VAL A 224 1.59 -25.98 9.22
CA VAL A 224 1.19 -25.29 8.00
C VAL A 224 2.41 -24.79 7.23
N ASP A 225 2.26 -24.66 5.92
CA ASP A 225 3.22 -23.98 5.08
C ASP A 225 2.59 -22.70 4.51
N ILE A 226 3.33 -21.60 4.58
CA ILE A 226 2.92 -20.29 4.04
C ILE A 226 3.81 -19.97 2.84
N ALA A 227 3.22 -19.79 1.66
CA ALA A 227 3.94 -19.22 0.52
C ALA A 227 3.66 -17.71 0.43
N TYR A 228 4.74 -16.93 0.48
CA TYR A 228 4.75 -15.51 0.18
C TYR A 228 5.12 -15.32 -1.28
N LEU A 229 4.25 -14.69 -2.06
CA LEU A 229 4.37 -14.55 -3.50
C LEU A 229 4.55 -13.06 -3.86
N ASP A 230 5.58 -12.77 -4.65
CA ASP A 230 5.92 -11.42 -5.14
C ASP A 230 5.70 -11.36 -6.65
N PHE A 231 5.02 -10.32 -7.14
CA PHE A 231 4.87 -10.08 -8.57
C PHE A 231 6.02 -9.23 -9.12
N SER A 232 6.49 -9.57 -10.31
CA SER A 232 7.49 -8.77 -11.00
C SER A 232 6.85 -7.48 -11.53
N LYS A 233 7.08 -6.38 -10.79
CA LYS A 233 6.70 -5.01 -11.21
C LYS A 233 5.20 -4.89 -11.50
N ALA A 234 4.37 -5.47 -10.63
CA ALA A 234 2.95 -5.72 -10.87
C ALA A 234 2.16 -4.54 -11.46
N PHE A 235 2.34 -3.34 -10.90
CA PHE A 235 1.64 -2.14 -11.36
C PHE A 235 2.08 -1.69 -12.75
N ASP A 236 3.33 -1.95 -13.13
CA ASP A 236 3.91 -1.52 -14.40
C ASP A 236 3.61 -2.54 -15.53
N THR A 237 3.26 -3.78 -15.19
CA THR A 237 3.15 -4.89 -16.15
C THR A 237 1.73 -5.37 -16.43
N VAL A 238 0.70 -4.75 -15.84
CA VAL A 238 -0.72 -5.12 -16.10
C VAL A 238 -1.04 -5.00 -17.61
N PRO A 239 -1.44 -6.08 -18.29
CA PRO A 239 -1.79 -6.03 -19.70
C PRO A 239 -3.14 -5.33 -19.92
N HIS A 240 -3.15 -4.29 -20.77
CA HIS A 240 -4.31 -3.41 -20.93
C HIS A 240 -5.51 -4.14 -21.50
N ARG A 241 -5.36 -4.95 -22.56
CA ARG A 241 -6.51 -5.61 -23.20
C ARG A 241 -7.19 -6.59 -22.25
N ARG A 242 -6.41 -7.33 -21.44
CA ARG A 242 -6.94 -8.22 -20.39
C ARG A 242 -7.68 -7.45 -19.30
N LEU A 243 -7.13 -6.32 -18.87
CA LEU A 243 -7.80 -5.44 -17.91
C LEU A 243 -9.14 -4.91 -18.47
N ILE A 244 -9.17 -4.48 -19.74
CA ILE A 244 -10.42 -4.02 -20.37
C ILE A 244 -11.44 -5.14 -20.46
N ASN A 245 -11.04 -6.36 -20.87
CA ASN A 245 -11.95 -7.51 -20.89
C ASN A 245 -12.54 -7.79 -19.48
N LYS A 246 -11.71 -7.67 -18.43
CA LYS A 246 -12.16 -7.79 -17.03
C LYS A 246 -13.19 -6.72 -16.66
N LEU A 247 -12.99 -5.47 -17.09
CA LEU A 247 -13.95 -4.39 -16.84
C LEU A 247 -15.28 -4.62 -17.55
N GLN A 248 -15.24 -5.13 -18.79
CA GLN A 248 -16.44 -5.44 -19.58
C GLN A 248 -17.28 -6.56 -18.93
N SER A 249 -16.65 -7.55 -18.30
CA SER A 249 -17.39 -8.63 -17.62
C SER A 249 -18.08 -8.19 -16.33
N LEU A 250 -17.79 -7.00 -15.80
CA LEU A 250 -18.35 -6.51 -14.53
C LEU A 250 -19.67 -5.72 -14.71
N SER A 251 -20.23 -5.67 -15.92
CA SER A 251 -21.45 -4.91 -16.22
C SER A 251 -21.34 -3.42 -15.86
N LEU A 252 -20.16 -2.83 -16.02
CA LEU A 252 -19.97 -1.39 -15.86
C LEU A 252 -20.59 -0.64 -17.06
N ASP A 253 -20.94 0.63 -16.85
CA ASP A 253 -21.30 1.55 -17.93
C ASP A 253 -20.21 1.52 -19.02
N SER A 254 -20.62 1.28 -20.27
CA SER A 254 -19.73 1.19 -21.42
C SER A 254 -18.90 2.45 -21.60
N ASN A 255 -19.45 3.63 -21.32
CA ASN A 255 -18.75 4.90 -21.42
C ASN A 255 -17.59 4.97 -20.43
N ILE A 256 -17.77 4.44 -19.21
CA ILE A 256 -16.70 4.36 -18.21
C ILE A 256 -15.60 3.41 -18.70
N VAL A 257 -15.96 2.24 -19.22
CA VAL A 257 -14.99 1.26 -19.74
C VAL A 257 -14.22 1.81 -20.92
N ASP A 258 -14.90 2.46 -21.85
CA ASP A 258 -14.31 3.05 -23.06
C ASP A 258 -13.40 4.24 -22.69
N TRP A 259 -13.82 5.08 -21.75
CA TRP A 259 -12.97 6.13 -21.20
C TRP A 259 -11.71 5.58 -20.53
N ILE A 260 -11.81 4.49 -19.74
CA ILE A 260 -10.64 3.84 -19.12
C ILE A 260 -9.71 3.27 -20.20
N ARG A 261 -10.26 2.65 -21.25
CA ARG A 261 -9.47 2.18 -22.41
C ARG A 261 -8.66 3.33 -23.00
N GLN A 262 -9.33 4.44 -23.30
CA GLN A 262 -8.68 5.63 -23.86
C GLN A 262 -7.71 6.30 -22.90
N TRP A 263 -7.97 6.24 -21.59
CA TRP A 263 -7.08 6.75 -20.55
C TRP A 263 -5.78 5.94 -20.42
N LEU A 264 -5.82 4.64 -20.72
CA LEU A 264 -4.65 3.75 -20.75
C LEU A 264 -3.85 3.83 -22.06
N SER A 265 -4.52 4.14 -23.18
CA SER A 265 -3.93 4.24 -24.51
C SER A 265 -3.13 5.53 -24.74
N ASP A 266 -2.06 5.42 -25.53
CA ASP A 266 -1.21 6.53 -26.02
C ASP A 266 -0.65 7.43 -24.91
N ARG A 267 -0.42 6.82 -23.74
CA ARG A 267 0.16 7.51 -22.60
C ARG A 267 1.65 7.70 -22.78
N GLN A 268 2.13 8.87 -22.38
CA GLN A 268 3.56 9.18 -22.40
C GLN A 268 4.04 9.61 -21.02
N GLN A 269 5.31 9.32 -20.74
CA GLN A 269 5.98 9.74 -19.53
C GLN A 269 7.33 10.37 -19.84
N ARG A 270 7.78 11.24 -18.93
CA ARG A 270 9.16 11.71 -18.88
C ARG A 270 9.62 11.77 -17.42
N VAL A 271 10.85 11.40 -17.15
CA VAL A 271 11.46 11.44 -15.82
C VAL A 271 11.97 12.84 -15.53
N VAL A 272 11.81 13.29 -14.29
CA VAL A 272 12.33 14.57 -13.80
C VAL A 272 13.42 14.30 -12.76
N VAL A 273 14.66 14.71 -13.05
CA VAL A 273 15.80 14.68 -12.13
C VAL A 273 16.32 16.10 -11.96
N ASN A 274 16.37 16.57 -10.72
CA ASN A 274 16.91 17.91 -10.38
C ASN A 274 16.30 19.09 -11.17
N GLY A 275 15.08 18.93 -11.72
CA GLY A 275 14.40 19.94 -12.54
C GLY A 275 14.64 19.78 -14.05
N VAL A 276 15.50 18.86 -14.46
CA VAL A 276 15.76 18.50 -15.87
C VAL A 276 14.85 17.35 -16.29
N TYR A 277 14.35 17.41 -17.52
CA TYR A 277 13.45 16.43 -18.11
C TYR A 277 14.18 15.43 -19.00
N SER A 278 13.80 14.15 -18.91
CA SER A 278 14.15 13.15 -19.92
C SER A 278 13.44 13.38 -21.25
N ALA A 279 13.83 12.62 -22.28
CA ALA A 279 13.00 12.40 -23.45
C ALA A 279 11.66 11.77 -23.06
N GLN A 280 10.65 11.88 -23.94
CA GLN A 280 9.37 11.19 -23.75
C GLN A 280 9.54 9.69 -24.01
N GLY A 281 8.82 8.88 -23.24
CA GLY A 281 8.70 7.43 -23.44
C GLY A 281 7.24 7.01 -23.41
N LEU A 282 6.89 6.03 -24.25
CA LEU A 282 5.56 5.47 -24.31
C LEU A 282 5.31 4.55 -23.11
N VAL A 283 4.08 4.56 -22.58
CA VAL A 283 3.62 3.65 -21.54
C VAL A 283 2.73 2.60 -22.21
N THR A 284 3.29 1.40 -22.41
CA THR A 284 2.64 0.32 -23.19
C THR A 284 1.88 -0.68 -22.34
N SER A 285 2.11 -0.70 -21.02
CA SER A 285 1.39 -1.57 -20.09
C SER A 285 1.29 -0.93 -18.71
N GLY A 286 0.58 -1.62 -17.81
CA GLY A 286 0.47 -1.25 -16.41
C GLY A 286 -0.63 -0.24 -16.14
N VAL A 287 -0.84 0.02 -14.85
CA VAL A 287 -1.69 1.08 -14.35
C VAL A 287 -0.80 2.14 -13.68
N PRO A 288 -0.91 3.44 -14.06
CA PRO A 288 0.04 4.45 -13.64
C PRO A 288 0.19 4.58 -12.12
N GLN A 289 1.42 4.41 -11.61
CA GLN A 289 1.72 4.59 -10.19
C GLN A 289 1.54 6.08 -9.79
N GLY A 290 0.56 6.38 -8.94
CA GLY A 290 0.22 7.75 -8.54
C GLY A 290 -1.04 8.33 -9.19
N SER A 291 -1.68 7.57 -10.08
CA SER A 291 -3.07 7.79 -10.51
C SER A 291 -4.07 7.47 -9.38
N VAL A 292 -5.31 7.94 -9.54
CA VAL A 292 -6.40 7.64 -8.62
C VAL A 292 -7.08 6.32 -8.98
N LEU A 293 -7.22 6.03 -10.28
CA LEU A 293 -7.83 4.79 -10.77
C LEU A 293 -6.91 3.58 -10.67
N GLY A 294 -5.58 3.74 -10.79
CA GLY A 294 -4.65 2.61 -10.88
C GLY A 294 -4.82 1.55 -9.79
N PRO A 295 -4.91 1.92 -8.48
CA PRO A 295 -5.12 0.93 -7.43
C PRO A 295 -6.42 0.13 -7.52
N ILE A 296 -7.54 0.74 -7.93
CA ILE A 296 -8.82 0.01 -8.06
C ILE A 296 -8.82 -0.87 -9.30
N LEU A 297 -8.22 -0.41 -10.40
CA LEU A 297 -8.04 -1.20 -11.62
C LEU A 297 -7.16 -2.42 -11.37
N PHE A 298 -6.08 -2.27 -10.58
CA PHE A 298 -5.25 -3.39 -10.16
C PHE A 298 -6.05 -4.40 -9.33
N ASN A 299 -6.81 -3.95 -8.34
CA ASN A 299 -7.65 -4.83 -7.53
C ASN A 299 -8.71 -5.59 -8.37
N ILE A 300 -9.29 -4.93 -9.36
CA ILE A 300 -10.22 -5.57 -10.32
C ILE A 300 -9.48 -6.63 -11.14
N PHE A 301 -8.27 -6.32 -11.61
CA PHE A 301 -7.48 -7.24 -12.42
C PHE A 301 -7.17 -8.55 -11.69
N ILE A 302 -6.78 -8.48 -10.41
CA ILE A 302 -6.37 -9.66 -9.63
C ILE A 302 -7.52 -10.36 -8.91
N SER A 303 -8.78 -9.94 -9.10
CA SER A 303 -9.90 -10.37 -8.24
C SER A 303 -10.22 -11.86 -8.28
N ASP A 304 -9.85 -12.56 -9.36
CA ASP A 304 -10.04 -14.00 -9.57
C ASP A 304 -8.78 -14.83 -9.27
N ILE A 305 -7.67 -14.22 -8.82
CA ILE A 305 -6.42 -14.94 -8.55
C ILE A 305 -6.60 -16.10 -7.55
N ALA A 306 -7.53 -15.93 -6.62
CA ALA A 306 -7.80 -16.89 -5.56
C ALA A 306 -8.96 -17.85 -5.88
N GLU A 307 -9.48 -17.83 -7.11
CA GLU A 307 -10.53 -18.73 -7.56
C GLU A 307 -10.02 -20.17 -7.63
N GLY A 308 -10.79 -21.10 -7.06
CA GLY A 308 -10.43 -22.51 -7.00
C GLY A 308 -9.27 -22.86 -6.07
N ILE A 309 -8.67 -21.91 -5.33
CA ILE A 309 -7.65 -22.21 -4.32
C ILE A 309 -8.32 -22.72 -3.04
N ASN A 310 -7.84 -23.85 -2.51
CA ASN A 310 -8.42 -24.45 -1.30
C ASN A 310 -7.78 -23.93 0.00
N GLY A 311 -6.49 -23.58 -0.03
CA GLY A 311 -5.80 -22.97 1.11
C GLY A 311 -6.34 -21.59 1.49
N LYS A 312 -5.95 -21.11 2.69
CA LYS A 312 -6.25 -19.73 3.12
C LYS A 312 -5.44 -18.77 2.26
N VAL A 313 -6.11 -17.82 1.60
CA VAL A 313 -5.50 -16.78 0.77
C VAL A 313 -5.81 -15.41 1.33
N CYS A 314 -4.79 -14.56 1.43
CA CYS A 314 -4.96 -13.15 1.75
C CYS A 314 -4.12 -12.30 0.80
N LEU A 315 -4.73 -11.25 0.25
CA LEU A 315 -4.10 -10.34 -0.69
C LEU A 315 -4.02 -8.94 -0.08
N PHE A 316 -2.95 -8.21 -0.40
CA PHE A 316 -2.84 -6.78 -0.14
C PHE A 316 -2.19 -6.10 -1.34
N ALA A 317 -3.01 -5.60 -2.26
CA ALA A 317 -2.57 -5.20 -3.59
C ALA A 317 -1.80 -6.35 -4.26
N ASP A 318 -0.55 -6.15 -4.65
CA ASP A 318 0.33 -7.14 -5.25
C ASP A 318 0.86 -8.19 -4.26
N ASP A 319 0.95 -7.86 -2.96
CA ASP A 319 1.41 -8.82 -1.94
C ASP A 319 0.39 -9.96 -1.79
N THR A 320 0.77 -11.16 -2.20
CA THR A 320 -0.08 -12.36 -2.16
C THR A 320 0.51 -13.39 -1.22
N LYS A 321 -0.31 -13.96 -0.34
CA LYS A 321 0.09 -15.12 0.47
C LYS A 321 -0.98 -16.18 0.51
N ILE A 322 -0.53 -17.43 0.46
CA ILE A 322 -1.38 -18.61 0.59
C ILE A 322 -0.85 -19.50 1.72
N CYS A 323 -1.76 -20.22 2.39
CA CYS A 323 -1.40 -21.15 3.44
C CYS A 323 -2.22 -22.42 3.37
N ASN A 324 -1.56 -23.56 3.55
CA ASN A 324 -2.17 -24.88 3.61
C ASN A 324 -1.70 -25.63 4.86
N ARG A 325 -2.57 -26.48 5.41
CA ARG A 325 -2.21 -27.44 6.46
C ARG A 325 -1.50 -28.62 5.84
N VAL A 326 -0.32 -28.98 6.36
CA VAL A 326 0.60 -29.93 5.72
C VAL A 326 0.94 -31.16 6.56
N ASP A 327 0.51 -31.20 7.83
CA ASP A 327 0.63 -32.39 8.69
C ASP A 327 -0.41 -33.48 8.39
N VAL A 328 -1.28 -33.28 7.40
CA VAL A 328 -2.38 -34.18 7.05
C VAL A 328 -2.14 -34.88 5.70
N PRO A 329 -2.66 -36.09 5.49
CA PRO A 329 -2.62 -36.75 4.19
C PRO A 329 -3.14 -35.83 3.08
N GLY A 330 -2.35 -35.66 2.02
CA GLY A 330 -2.68 -34.78 0.88
C GLY A 330 -2.44 -33.29 1.11
N GLY A 331 -2.06 -32.83 2.31
CA GLY A 331 -1.82 -31.40 2.59
C GLY A 331 -0.72 -30.77 1.74
N ILE A 332 0.41 -31.47 1.58
CA ILE A 332 1.51 -31.04 0.69
C ILE A 332 1.02 -31.03 -0.78
N SER A 333 0.31 -32.08 -1.21
CA SER A 333 -0.24 -32.15 -2.57
C SER A 333 -1.24 -31.03 -2.85
N GLN A 334 -2.03 -30.64 -1.85
CA GLN A 334 -2.95 -29.52 -1.93
C GLN A 334 -2.20 -28.19 -2.10
N MET A 335 -1.14 -27.96 -1.33
CA MET A 335 -0.28 -26.79 -1.48
C MET A 335 0.35 -26.72 -2.87
N THR A 336 0.89 -27.83 -3.37
CA THR A 336 1.44 -27.93 -4.73
C THR A 336 0.39 -27.65 -5.80
N ASN A 337 -0.83 -28.17 -5.64
CA ASN A 337 -1.94 -27.92 -6.56
C ASN A 337 -2.37 -26.45 -6.58
N ASP A 338 -2.47 -25.82 -5.40
CA ASP A 338 -2.81 -24.40 -5.29
C ASP A 338 -1.74 -23.49 -5.92
N LEU A 339 -0.46 -23.80 -5.70
CA LEU A 339 0.65 -23.12 -6.40
C LEU A 339 0.59 -23.34 -7.91
N GLY A 340 0.21 -24.54 -8.36
CA GLY A 340 -0.01 -24.85 -9.78
C GLY A 340 -1.15 -24.04 -10.39
N LYS A 341 -2.25 -23.80 -9.66
CA LYS A 341 -3.36 -22.93 -10.11
C LYS A 341 -2.91 -21.48 -10.23
N LEU A 342 -2.15 -20.97 -9.26
CA LEU A 342 -1.57 -19.63 -9.31
C LEU A 342 -0.60 -19.45 -10.48
N LYS A 343 0.22 -20.46 -10.75
CA LYS A 343 1.10 -20.47 -11.93
C LYS A 343 0.28 -20.33 -13.21
N LYS A 344 -0.75 -21.17 -13.40
CA LYS A 344 -1.65 -21.13 -14.56
C LYS A 344 -2.36 -19.78 -14.67
N TRP A 345 -2.83 -19.22 -13.56
CA TRP A 345 -3.44 -17.90 -13.53
C TRP A 345 -2.46 -16.82 -13.98
N SER A 346 -1.21 -16.85 -13.48
CA SER A 346 -0.15 -15.91 -13.85
C SER A 346 0.20 -15.98 -15.34
N GLU A 347 0.30 -17.19 -15.91
CA GLU A 347 0.51 -17.41 -17.36
C GLU A 347 -0.68 -16.91 -18.18
N LEU A 348 -1.90 -17.24 -17.76
CA LEU A 348 -3.13 -16.84 -18.45
C LEU A 348 -3.30 -15.33 -18.45
N TRP A 349 -3.13 -14.66 -17.30
CA TRP A 349 -3.31 -13.22 -17.15
C TRP A 349 -2.07 -12.41 -17.55
N GLN A 350 -0.96 -13.07 -17.87
CA GLN A 350 0.33 -12.46 -18.23
C GLN A 350 0.86 -11.48 -17.16
N LEU A 351 0.65 -11.84 -15.89
CA LEU A 351 1.20 -11.11 -14.74
C LEU A 351 2.18 -12.01 -13.99
N SER A 352 3.47 -11.90 -14.30
CA SER A 352 4.50 -12.86 -13.86
C SER A 352 4.94 -12.67 -12.41
N PHE A 353 5.13 -13.79 -11.69
CA PHE A 353 5.78 -13.79 -10.38
C PHE A 353 7.28 -13.49 -10.48
N ASN A 354 7.83 -12.89 -9.43
CA ASN A 354 9.25 -12.77 -9.18
C ASN A 354 9.69 -13.96 -8.31
N VAL A 355 9.90 -15.12 -8.93
CA VAL A 355 10.05 -16.38 -8.19
C VAL A 355 11.22 -16.37 -7.20
N ASP A 356 12.31 -15.66 -7.52
CA ASP A 356 13.47 -15.49 -6.63
C ASP A 356 13.13 -14.79 -5.29
N LYS A 357 12.10 -13.93 -5.32
CA LYS A 357 11.60 -13.23 -4.13
C LYS A 357 10.45 -13.96 -3.46
N CYS A 358 9.83 -14.94 -4.12
CA CYS A 358 8.86 -15.80 -3.47
C CYS A 358 9.57 -16.64 -2.41
N LYS A 359 8.90 -16.83 -1.26
CA LYS A 359 9.45 -17.57 -0.11
C LYS A 359 8.42 -18.55 0.43
N ILE A 360 8.92 -19.63 1.04
CA ILE A 360 8.11 -20.57 1.80
C ILE A 360 8.52 -20.51 3.27
N MET A 361 7.54 -20.41 4.18
CA MET A 361 7.76 -20.47 5.62
C MET A 361 7.04 -21.69 6.18
N HIS A 362 7.77 -22.49 6.95
CA HIS A 362 7.28 -23.72 7.56
C HIS A 362 6.94 -23.46 9.03
N LEU A 363 5.69 -23.69 9.42
CA LEU A 363 5.23 -23.49 10.79
C LEU A 363 4.71 -24.80 11.41
N GLY A 364 4.90 -24.94 12.71
CA GLY A 364 4.41 -26.08 13.50
C GLY A 364 5.47 -27.15 13.75
N ARG A 365 5.41 -27.78 14.93
CA ARG A 365 6.45 -28.72 15.39
C ARG A 365 6.53 -30.01 14.55
N LYS A 366 5.42 -30.39 13.92
CA LYS A 366 5.29 -31.60 13.08
C LYS A 366 5.43 -31.29 11.58
N ASN A 367 6.00 -30.13 11.23
CA ASN A 367 6.07 -29.71 9.84
C ASN A 367 7.04 -30.60 9.04
N PRO A 368 6.62 -31.17 7.89
CA PRO A 368 7.47 -32.03 7.06
C PRO A 368 8.56 -31.26 6.28
N ARG A 369 8.49 -29.92 6.28
CA ARG A 369 9.38 -28.99 5.56
C ARG A 369 9.50 -29.33 4.08
N ALA A 370 8.35 -29.54 3.44
CA ALA A 370 8.29 -29.92 2.03
C ALA A 370 8.85 -28.82 1.12
N GLU A 371 9.51 -29.23 0.04
CA GLU A 371 9.94 -28.31 -1.00
C GLU A 371 8.83 -28.08 -2.02
N TYR A 372 8.66 -26.82 -2.43
CA TYR A 372 7.67 -26.43 -3.42
C TYR A 372 8.33 -25.72 -4.60
N ARG A 373 7.73 -25.88 -5.78
CA ARG A 373 8.19 -25.25 -7.01
C ARG A 373 7.09 -24.39 -7.63
N ILE A 374 7.47 -23.26 -8.18
CA ILE A 374 6.64 -22.45 -9.08
C ILE A 374 7.44 -22.29 -10.37
N PHE A 375 6.83 -22.64 -11.51
CA PHE A 375 7.57 -22.89 -12.76
C PHE A 375 8.68 -23.93 -12.52
N ASP A 376 9.91 -23.63 -12.95
CA ASP A 376 11.07 -24.52 -12.81
C ASP A 376 11.96 -24.17 -11.61
N THR A 377 11.49 -23.28 -10.72
CA THR A 377 12.29 -22.76 -9.60
C THR A 377 11.73 -23.23 -8.26
N VAL A 378 12.61 -23.71 -7.38
CA VAL A 378 12.29 -24.08 -5.99
C VAL A 378 12.14 -22.81 -5.16
N LEU A 379 11.04 -22.72 -4.39
CA LEU A 379 10.83 -21.61 -3.46
C LEU A 379 11.84 -21.68 -2.32
N THR A 380 12.51 -20.56 -2.02
CA THR A 380 13.47 -20.52 -0.92
C THR A 380 12.74 -20.57 0.42
N SER A 381 13.10 -21.53 1.28
CA SER A 381 12.62 -21.56 2.66
C SER A 381 13.17 -20.38 3.47
N THR A 382 12.36 -19.82 4.35
CA THR A 382 12.75 -18.73 5.25
C THR A 382 12.29 -18.96 6.68
N SER A 383 13.14 -18.58 7.65
CA SER A 383 12.83 -18.58 9.07
C SER A 383 12.24 -17.25 9.56
N GLU A 384 12.45 -16.16 8.81
CA GLU A 384 11.83 -14.85 9.07
C GLU A 384 11.43 -14.19 7.75
N GLU A 385 10.21 -13.68 7.67
CA GLU A 385 9.71 -12.98 6.48
C GLU A 385 9.00 -11.67 6.83
N ARG A 386 9.08 -10.68 5.94
CA ARG A 386 8.45 -9.38 6.13
C ARG A 386 7.06 -9.34 5.50
N ASP A 387 6.04 -9.69 6.27
CA ASP A 387 4.64 -9.59 5.85
C ASP A 387 4.02 -8.22 6.19
N LEU A 388 3.64 -7.45 5.17
CA LEU A 388 3.01 -6.11 5.27
C LEU A 388 3.70 -5.13 6.23
N GLY A 389 5.02 -5.24 6.36
CA GLY A 389 5.84 -4.38 7.21
C GLY A 389 6.04 -4.88 8.64
N VAL A 390 5.56 -6.07 9.00
CA VAL A 390 5.79 -6.81 10.25
C VAL A 390 6.80 -7.95 9.99
N ILE A 391 7.62 -8.35 10.96
CA ILE A 391 8.44 -9.58 10.84
C ILE A 391 7.62 -10.73 11.39
N ILE A 392 7.45 -11.77 10.58
CA ILE A 392 6.92 -13.05 10.98
C ILE A 392 8.10 -13.99 11.11
N SER A 393 8.20 -14.72 12.22
CA SER A 393 9.21 -15.76 12.42
C SER A 393 8.57 -17.15 12.38
N GLU A 394 9.36 -18.17 12.04
CA GLU A 394 8.90 -19.57 11.99
C GLU A 394 8.44 -20.10 13.37
N ASP A 395 8.92 -19.50 14.44
CA ASP A 395 8.54 -19.80 15.82
C ASP A 395 7.41 -18.90 16.37
N LEU A 396 6.88 -18.01 15.52
CA LEU A 396 5.86 -17.01 15.84
C LEU A 396 6.22 -16.07 17.01
N ARG A 397 7.49 -16.00 17.40
CA ARG A 397 7.96 -15.05 18.41
C ARG A 397 8.10 -13.65 17.82
N VAL A 398 7.63 -12.66 18.58
CA VAL A 398 7.60 -11.26 18.11
C VAL A 398 8.87 -10.46 18.47
N SER A 399 9.88 -11.09 19.07
CA SER A 399 11.08 -10.39 19.57
C SER A 399 11.85 -9.68 18.44
N SER A 400 12.02 -10.31 17.28
CA SER A 400 12.69 -9.69 16.12
C SER A 400 11.94 -8.45 15.62
N GLN A 401 10.61 -8.52 15.55
CA GLN A 401 9.77 -7.37 15.22
C GLN A 401 9.87 -6.25 16.27
N CYS A 402 9.87 -6.59 17.57
CA CYS A 402 10.00 -5.62 18.65
C CYS A 402 11.34 -4.86 18.58
N ASN A 403 12.43 -5.59 18.34
CA ASN A 403 13.76 -5.01 18.15
C ASN A 403 13.80 -4.08 16.93
N ARG A 404 13.23 -4.50 15.79
CA ARG A 404 13.15 -3.66 14.59
C ARG A 404 12.33 -2.40 14.83
N ALA A 405 11.16 -2.51 15.44
CA ALA A 405 10.28 -1.39 15.77
C ALA A 405 10.97 -0.38 16.69
N ALA A 406 11.57 -0.86 17.79
CA ALA A 406 12.32 -0.02 18.73
C ALA A 406 13.55 0.63 18.09
N GLY A 407 14.28 -0.10 17.23
CA GLY A 407 15.42 0.42 16.48
C GLY A 407 15.03 1.54 15.53
N ASN A 408 13.96 1.36 14.75
CA ASN A 408 13.41 2.39 13.86
C ASN A 408 12.97 3.65 14.62
N ALA A 409 12.20 3.45 15.68
CA ALA A 409 11.71 4.53 16.54
C ALA A 409 12.87 5.27 17.22
N SER A 410 13.88 4.55 17.72
CA SER A 410 15.06 5.13 18.35
C SER A 410 15.90 5.96 17.38
N ARG A 411 16.07 5.49 16.14
CA ARG A 411 16.75 6.26 15.08
C ARG A 411 16.00 7.54 14.77
N MET A 412 14.67 7.47 14.63
CA MET A 412 13.84 8.65 14.40
C MET A 412 13.89 9.63 15.59
N LEU A 413 13.82 9.12 16.83
CA LEU A 413 13.96 9.92 18.04
C LEU A 413 15.33 10.61 18.10
N GLY A 414 16.39 9.93 17.70
CA GLY A 414 17.73 10.51 17.55
C GLY A 414 17.77 11.64 16.53
N CYS A 415 17.11 11.48 15.37
CA CYS A 415 16.96 12.53 14.36
C CYS A 415 16.20 13.75 14.91
N VAL A 416 15.08 13.55 15.61
CA VAL A 416 14.34 14.62 16.29
C VAL A 416 15.23 15.30 17.33
N GLY A 417 15.96 14.51 18.12
CA GLY A 417 16.90 14.99 19.12
C GLY A 417 17.96 15.91 18.54
N ARG A 418 18.62 15.52 17.45
CA ARG A 418 19.68 16.32 16.81
C ARG A 418 19.14 17.50 16.01
N GLY A 419 18.02 17.34 15.30
CA GLY A 419 17.49 18.37 14.41
C GLY A 419 16.73 19.49 15.11
N ILE A 420 16.15 19.22 16.29
CA ILE A 420 15.33 20.17 17.04
C ILE A 420 16.02 20.51 18.36
N SER A 421 16.50 21.75 18.49
CA SER A 421 17.16 22.22 19.72
C SER A 421 16.21 22.42 20.91
N SER A 422 14.95 22.75 20.65
CA SER A 422 13.96 23.01 21.70
C SER A 422 13.53 21.71 22.39
N ARG A 423 13.70 21.67 23.72
CA ARG A 423 13.27 20.55 24.60
C ARG A 423 11.96 20.81 25.33
N LYS A 424 11.24 21.88 25.00
CA LYS A 424 9.92 22.18 25.57
C LYS A 424 8.90 21.10 25.20
N ARG A 425 7.99 20.75 26.13
CA ARG A 425 6.97 19.71 25.94
C ARG A 425 6.07 19.97 24.73
N GLU A 426 5.74 21.24 24.45
CA GLU A 426 4.86 21.66 23.36
C GLU A 426 5.49 21.44 21.97
N VAL A 427 6.80 21.20 21.92
CA VAL A 427 7.54 20.91 20.67
C VAL A 427 7.85 19.43 20.57
N LEU A 428 8.44 18.84 21.61
CA LEU A 428 8.96 17.47 21.52
C LEU A 428 7.84 16.41 21.47
N MET A 429 6.75 16.60 22.21
CA MET A 429 5.68 15.60 22.28
C MET A 429 4.84 15.48 21.01
N PRO A 430 4.46 16.57 20.32
CA PRO A 430 3.87 16.46 18.99
C PRO A 430 4.76 15.70 18.00
N LEU A 431 6.06 15.97 18.00
CA LEU A 431 7.03 15.28 17.13
C LEU A 431 7.16 13.80 17.47
N TYR A 432 7.28 13.45 18.75
CA TYR A 432 7.31 12.06 19.20
C TYR A 432 6.05 11.31 18.74
N ARG A 433 4.86 11.87 19.00
CA ARG A 433 3.57 11.23 18.68
C ARG A 433 3.36 11.02 17.19
N ALA A 434 3.88 11.92 16.36
CA ALA A 434 3.66 11.89 14.91
C ALA A 434 4.76 11.16 14.12
N LEU A 435 6.00 11.10 14.64
CA LEU A 435 7.14 10.58 13.88
C LEU A 435 7.78 9.35 14.51
N VAL A 436 7.82 9.28 15.85
CA VAL A 436 8.52 8.19 16.57
C VAL A 436 7.54 7.08 16.91
N ARG A 437 6.45 7.43 17.59
CA ARG A 437 5.46 6.46 18.09
C ARG A 437 4.83 5.58 17.00
N PRO A 438 4.54 6.06 15.77
CA PRO A 438 3.99 5.20 14.72
C PRO A 438 4.87 3.98 14.41
N HIS A 439 6.20 4.08 14.53
CA HIS A 439 7.10 2.94 14.36
C HIS A 439 6.94 1.86 15.44
N LEU A 440 6.45 2.23 16.63
CA LEU A 440 6.23 1.32 17.76
C LEU A 440 4.83 0.70 17.75
N GLU A 441 3.87 1.32 17.05
CA GLU A 441 2.45 0.96 17.12
C GLU A 441 1.88 0.43 15.80
N TYR A 442 2.63 0.49 14.69
CA TYR A 442 2.17 -0.02 13.40
C TYR A 442 1.86 -1.53 13.47
N CYS A 443 0.61 -1.91 13.18
CA CYS A 443 0.10 -3.28 13.23
C CYS A 443 0.25 -3.99 14.61
N VAL A 444 0.43 -3.24 15.70
CA VAL A 444 0.82 -3.82 17.01
C VAL A 444 -0.25 -4.72 17.63
N GLN A 445 -1.52 -4.61 17.22
CA GLN A 445 -2.57 -5.53 17.68
C GLN A 445 -2.35 -6.96 17.18
N TYR A 446 -1.66 -7.14 16.06
CA TYR A 446 -1.25 -8.46 15.59
C TYR A 446 -0.03 -8.99 16.39
N TRP A 447 1.04 -8.20 16.49
CA TRP A 447 2.32 -8.64 17.09
C TRP A 447 2.49 -8.22 18.56
N ARG A 448 1.40 -8.16 19.34
CA ARG A 448 1.43 -7.67 20.73
C ARG A 448 2.49 -8.45 21.54
N PRO A 449 3.54 -7.79 22.08
CA PRO A 449 4.55 -8.49 22.86
C PRO A 449 3.95 -9.02 24.17
N TYR A 450 4.29 -10.27 24.49
CA TYR A 450 3.87 -10.96 25.72
C TYR A 450 5.04 -11.21 26.69
N LEU A 451 6.28 -11.12 26.23
CA LEU A 451 7.47 -11.25 27.08
C LEU A 451 7.86 -9.87 27.65
N GLN A 452 8.16 -9.84 28.95
CA GLN A 452 8.56 -8.59 29.63
C GLN A 452 9.75 -7.91 28.95
N LYS A 453 10.75 -8.68 28.52
CA LYS A 453 11.93 -8.15 27.81
C LYS A 453 11.56 -7.36 26.55
N ASP A 454 10.55 -7.82 25.80
CA ASP A 454 10.13 -7.21 24.54
C ASP A 454 9.26 -5.97 24.80
N ILE A 455 8.39 -6.04 25.82
CA ILE A 455 7.64 -4.90 26.34
C ILE A 455 8.60 -3.78 26.76
N ASP A 456 9.64 -4.10 27.53
CA ASP A 456 10.61 -3.16 28.04
C ASP A 456 11.45 -2.50 26.94
N ILE A 457 11.79 -3.24 25.88
CA ILE A 457 12.53 -2.71 24.72
C ILE A 457 11.73 -1.60 24.03
N LEU A 458 10.42 -1.79 23.83
CA LEU A 458 9.55 -0.74 23.28
C LEU A 458 9.40 0.43 24.25
N GLU A 459 9.15 0.13 25.53
CA GLU A 459 8.91 1.14 26.57
C GLU A 459 10.14 2.04 26.77
N ARG A 460 11.35 1.49 26.61
CA ARG A 460 12.62 2.23 26.69
C ARG A 460 12.67 3.41 25.73
N VAL A 461 12.07 3.29 24.53
CA VAL A 461 12.02 4.38 23.56
C VAL A 461 11.16 5.54 24.08
N GLN A 462 9.99 5.23 24.65
CA GLN A 462 9.13 6.25 25.26
C GLN A 462 9.78 6.87 26.50
N ARG A 463 10.37 6.05 27.37
CA ARG A 463 11.15 6.50 28.54
C ARG A 463 12.25 7.47 28.13
N ARG A 464 12.97 7.21 27.04
CA ARG A 464 13.99 8.13 26.52
C ARG A 464 13.36 9.42 26.01
N ALA A 465 12.28 9.34 25.24
CA ALA A 465 11.60 10.51 24.67
C ALA A 465 11.07 11.46 25.76
N THR A 466 10.45 10.93 26.83
CA THR A 466 9.95 11.76 27.93
C THR A 466 11.09 12.35 28.76
N LYS A 467 12.24 11.66 28.89
CA LYS A 467 13.44 12.17 29.60
C LYS A 467 14.04 13.40 28.94
N MET A 468 13.91 13.50 27.62
CA MET A 468 14.44 14.61 26.83
C MET A 468 13.67 15.92 27.01
N VAL A 469 12.49 15.89 27.65
CA VAL A 469 11.71 17.11 27.92
C VAL A 469 12.36 17.89 29.06
N TYR A 470 12.48 19.20 28.89
CA TYR A 470 13.04 20.10 29.90
C TYR A 470 12.30 19.97 31.24
N GLY A 471 13.06 19.88 32.34
CA GLY A 471 12.51 19.75 33.71
C GLY A 471 12.02 18.37 34.10
N LEU A 472 12.04 17.38 33.19
CA LEU A 472 11.52 16.04 33.46
C LEU A 472 12.60 14.98 33.68
N LYS A 473 13.88 15.30 33.46
CA LYS A 473 14.98 14.31 33.43
C LYS A 473 15.11 13.46 34.69
N GLU A 474 14.97 14.09 35.86
CA GLU A 474 15.18 13.47 37.17
C GLU A 474 13.90 12.82 37.74
N LYS A 475 12.74 13.10 37.14
CA LYS A 475 11.46 12.49 37.56
C LYS A 475 11.40 11.01 37.18
N SER A 476 10.71 10.22 38.00
CA SER A 476 10.39 8.83 37.70
C SER A 476 9.60 8.73 36.38
N TYR A 477 9.57 7.54 35.78
CA TYR A 477 8.84 7.38 34.53
C TYR A 477 7.33 7.66 34.67
N GLN A 478 6.73 7.23 35.79
CA GLN A 478 5.31 7.43 36.03
C GLN A 478 4.95 8.91 36.20
N GLU A 479 5.75 9.66 36.96
CA GLU A 479 5.56 11.12 37.10
C GLU A 479 5.68 11.83 35.75
N ARG A 480 6.66 11.45 34.92
CA ARG A 480 6.81 12.01 33.57
C ARG A 480 5.60 11.74 32.69
N LEU A 481 5.02 10.55 32.78
CA LEU A 481 3.80 10.21 32.03
C LEU A 481 2.62 11.07 32.49
N ASN A 482 2.46 11.26 33.80
CA ASN A 482 1.42 12.11 34.37
C ASN A 482 1.58 13.57 33.92
N ASP A 483 2.77 14.14 34.06
CA ASP A 483 3.09 15.53 33.65
C ASP A 483 2.87 15.81 32.16
N LEU A 484 3.07 14.78 31.31
CA LEU A 484 2.92 14.87 29.86
C LEU A 484 1.53 14.48 29.38
N ASN A 485 0.64 14.07 30.29
CA ASN A 485 -0.66 13.46 30.01
C ASN A 485 -0.53 12.34 28.97
N MET A 486 0.26 11.32 29.31
CA MET A 486 0.58 10.18 28.45
C MET A 486 0.35 8.87 29.18
N TYR A 487 -0.09 7.86 28.43
CA TYR A 487 -0.11 6.48 28.88
C TYR A 487 1.21 5.77 28.55
N SER A 488 1.57 4.73 29.31
CA SER A 488 2.60 3.77 28.91
C SER A 488 2.25 3.14 27.55
N LEU A 489 3.23 2.64 26.80
CA LEU A 489 2.92 2.00 25.52
C LEU A 489 2.09 0.73 25.75
N GLU A 490 2.26 0.07 26.89
CA GLU A 490 1.45 -1.08 27.32
C GLU A 490 -0.03 -0.75 27.42
N LYS A 491 -0.40 0.25 28.24
CA LYS A 491 -1.81 0.69 28.35
C LYS A 491 -2.37 1.16 27.01
N ARG A 492 -1.52 1.68 26.12
CA ARG A 492 -1.93 2.05 24.77
C ARG A 492 -2.24 0.86 23.88
N ARG A 493 -1.52 -0.26 24.04
CA ARG A 493 -1.82 -1.52 23.36
C ARG A 493 -3.16 -2.07 23.84
N ASP A 494 -3.42 -2.11 25.14
CA ASP A 494 -4.72 -2.54 25.67
C ASP A 494 -5.88 -1.72 25.11
N ARG A 495 -5.71 -0.38 25.07
CA ARG A 495 -6.68 0.51 24.43
C ARG A 495 -6.86 0.22 22.94
N GLY A 496 -5.76 -0.10 22.25
CA GLY A 496 -5.79 -0.48 20.83
C GLY A 496 -6.56 -1.78 20.60
N ASP A 497 -6.31 -2.79 21.43
CA ASP A 497 -7.01 -4.09 21.38
C ASP A 497 -8.51 -3.90 21.58
N MET A 498 -8.94 -3.09 22.57
CA MET A 498 -10.35 -2.76 22.78
C MET A 498 -10.99 -2.06 21.56
N ILE A 499 -10.26 -1.14 20.92
CA ILE A 499 -10.73 -0.44 19.72
C ILE A 499 -10.91 -1.40 18.55
N GLU A 500 -9.93 -2.29 18.31
CA GLU A 500 -10.03 -3.25 17.21
C GLU A 500 -11.15 -4.26 17.46
N THR A 501 -11.29 -4.79 18.69
CA THR A 501 -12.42 -5.64 19.06
C THR A 501 -13.74 -4.94 18.80
N PHE A 502 -13.90 -3.67 19.22
CA PHE A 502 -15.11 -2.90 18.93
C PHE A 502 -15.38 -2.80 17.42
N LYS A 503 -14.35 -2.52 16.61
CA LYS A 503 -14.50 -2.41 15.15
C LYS A 503 -14.91 -3.72 14.49
N TYR A 504 -14.34 -4.86 14.92
CA TYR A 504 -14.77 -6.18 14.43
C TYR A 504 -16.21 -6.47 14.86
N VAL A 505 -16.52 -6.29 16.14
CA VAL A 505 -17.85 -6.56 16.71
C VAL A 505 -18.95 -5.68 16.10
N LYS A 506 -18.62 -4.47 15.62
CA LYS A 506 -19.57 -3.54 14.98
C LYS A 506 -19.53 -3.60 13.44
N GLY A 507 -18.78 -4.51 12.83
CA GLY A 507 -18.71 -4.61 11.36
C GLY A 507 -18.04 -3.43 10.67
N ILE A 508 -17.26 -2.61 11.40
CA ILE A 508 -16.47 -1.51 10.81
C ILE A 508 -15.33 -2.10 9.98
N HIS A 509 -14.72 -3.19 10.48
CA HIS A 509 -13.85 -4.03 9.67
C HIS A 509 -14.70 -4.93 8.78
N LYS A 510 -14.59 -4.72 7.46
CA LYS A 510 -15.26 -5.52 6.43
C LYS A 510 -14.51 -6.83 6.17
N VAL A 511 -14.28 -7.60 7.22
CA VAL A 511 -13.86 -9.01 7.12
C VAL A 511 -15.10 -9.91 7.23
N GLU A 512 -14.98 -11.19 6.90
CA GLU A 512 -16.09 -12.14 7.03
C GLU A 512 -16.69 -12.10 8.45
N GLU A 513 -18.00 -11.96 8.55
CA GLU A 513 -18.70 -11.85 9.84
C GLU A 513 -18.56 -13.16 10.63
N GLY A 514 -18.22 -13.07 11.92
CA GLY A 514 -18.03 -14.25 12.77
C GLY A 514 -16.70 -15.01 12.56
N SER A 515 -15.82 -14.54 11.67
CA SER A 515 -14.49 -15.13 11.41
C SER A 515 -13.60 -15.12 12.67
N ILE A 516 -13.53 -13.97 13.34
CA ILE A 516 -12.63 -13.75 14.49
C ILE A 516 -13.39 -13.83 15.82
N PHE A 517 -14.54 -13.16 15.94
CA PHE A 517 -15.34 -13.14 17.17
C PHE A 517 -16.74 -13.68 16.92
N LYS A 518 -17.19 -14.64 17.74
CA LYS A 518 -18.57 -15.11 17.77
C LYS A 518 -19.28 -14.53 18.98
N ARG A 519 -20.37 -13.79 18.78
CA ARG A 519 -21.24 -13.36 19.89
C ARG A 519 -22.03 -14.55 20.37
N LYS A 520 -21.89 -14.91 21.64
CA LYS A 520 -22.75 -15.93 22.26
C LYS A 520 -24.15 -15.31 22.43
N GLN A 521 -25.15 -15.86 21.74
CA GLN A 521 -26.52 -15.34 21.80
C GLN A 521 -27.26 -15.70 23.10
N ASN A 522 -26.73 -16.64 23.89
CA ASN A 522 -27.33 -17.08 25.16
C ASN A 522 -26.31 -17.02 26.30
N SER A 523 -26.52 -16.10 27.25
CA SER A 523 -25.93 -16.15 28.58
C SER A 523 -27.03 -16.39 29.62
N LYS A 524 -27.44 -17.66 29.80
CA LYS A 524 -27.74 -18.10 31.17
C LYS A 524 -26.40 -18.17 31.90
N THR A 525 -25.93 -17.03 32.36
CA THR A 525 -24.73 -16.93 33.20
C THR A 525 -25.11 -17.33 34.62
N ARG A 526 -25.13 -18.65 34.86
CA ARG A 526 -24.94 -19.40 36.12
C ARG A 526 -25.63 -20.75 35.96
N GLU A 527 -24.85 -21.80 35.72
CA GLU A 527 -25.17 -23.12 36.24
C GLU A 527 -24.32 -23.26 37.51
N THR A 528 -25.01 -23.54 38.62
CA THR A 528 -24.49 -23.73 39.99
C THR A 528 -23.55 -24.90 40.10
#